data_AF-A0A3D6D6V0-F1
#
_entry.id   AF-A0A3D6D6V0-F1
#
_cell.length_a   1.000
_cell.length_b   1.000
_cell.length_c   1.000
_cell.angle_alpha   90.00
_cell.angle_beta   90.00
_cell.angle_gamma   90.00
#
_symmetry.space_group_name_H-M   'P 1'
#
loop_
_entity.id
_entity.type
_entity.pdbx_description
1 polymer ?
#
loop_
_entity_poly.entity_id
_entity_poly.type
_entity_poly.pdbx_seq_one_letter_code
_entity_poly.pdbx_strand_id
1 'polypeptide(L)'
;WCLDWYMPDYYAKSPSQNPPGPNQSYDPNEPGMPKKIMRGGSYLCSDLYCEGYRLWWRMKSAPDSAMSHTGFRCVRVGPAPEKM
;
A
#
# COMPACT_ATOMS: atom_id res chain seq x y z
N TRP A 1 -2.04 6.22 -0.69
CA TRP A 1 -1.61 5.58 -1.95
C TRP A 1 -0.12 5.33 -1.96
N CYS A 2 0.29 4.19 -2.52
CA CYS A 2 1.68 3.79 -2.77
C CYS A 2 1.81 3.31 -4.22
N LEU A 3 3.04 3.25 -4.74
CA LEU A 3 3.31 2.83 -6.12
C LEU A 3 3.03 1.33 -6.34
N ASP A 4 3.17 0.53 -5.30
CA ASP A 4 3.08 -0.93 -5.30
C ASP A 4 1.68 -1.44 -5.69
N TRP A 5 1.66 -2.52 -6.46
CA TRP A 5 0.44 -3.31 -6.68
C TRP A 5 0.10 -4.15 -5.44
N TYR A 6 -1.20 -4.36 -5.19
CA TYR A 6 -1.64 -5.23 -4.11
C TYR A 6 -1.49 -6.70 -4.51
N MET A 7 -0.80 -7.46 -3.67
CA MET A 7 -0.77 -8.91 -3.69
C MET A 7 -0.67 -9.41 -2.24
N PRO A 8 -1.55 -10.32 -1.81
CA PRO A 8 -1.64 -10.73 -0.41
C PRO A 8 -0.37 -11.44 0.07
N ASP A 9 0.20 -12.32 -0.76
CA ASP A 9 1.34 -13.18 -0.44
C ASP A 9 2.71 -12.57 -0.79
N TYR A 10 2.76 -11.32 -1.28
CA TYR A 10 4.02 -10.71 -1.74
C TYR A 10 5.11 -10.69 -0.67
N TYR A 11 4.75 -10.45 0.61
CA TYR A 11 5.74 -10.37 1.69
C TYR A 11 6.50 -11.69 1.89
N ALA A 12 5.91 -12.85 1.56
CA ALA A 12 6.59 -14.13 1.65
C ALA A 12 7.65 -14.35 0.55
N LYS A 13 7.59 -13.57 -0.53
CA LYS A 13 8.45 -13.70 -1.73
C LYS A 13 9.25 -12.42 -2.02
N SER A 14 9.12 -11.40 -1.15
CA SER A 14 9.71 -10.08 -1.34
C SER A 14 11.22 -10.15 -1.18
N PRO A 15 12.01 -9.45 -2.02
CA PRO A 15 13.43 -9.26 -1.74
C PRO A 15 13.61 -8.46 -0.44
N SER A 16 14.74 -8.66 0.23
CA SER A 16 15.06 -8.01 1.51
C SER A 16 15.51 -6.56 1.37
N GLN A 17 16.01 -6.18 0.19
CA GLN A 17 16.54 -4.85 -0.09
C GLN A 17 15.70 -4.16 -1.16
N ASN A 18 15.21 -2.95 -0.85
CA ASN A 18 14.42 -2.09 -1.76
C ASN A 18 13.37 -2.84 -2.61
N PRO A 19 12.40 -3.52 -1.97
CA PRO A 19 11.39 -4.28 -2.71
C PRO A 19 10.54 -3.35 -3.59
N PRO A 20 10.42 -3.64 -4.90
CA PRO A 20 9.68 -2.79 -5.83
C PRO A 20 8.16 -3.03 -5.82
N GLY A 21 7.69 -3.99 -5.02
CA GLY A 21 6.33 -4.51 -5.11
C GLY A 21 6.20 -5.62 -6.17
N PRO A 22 5.01 -6.24 -6.27
CA PRO A 22 4.73 -7.22 -7.32
C PRO A 22 4.50 -6.53 -8.67
N ASN A 23 4.79 -7.23 -9.77
CA ASN A 23 4.58 -6.68 -11.13
C ASN A 23 3.11 -6.58 -11.53
N GLN A 24 2.24 -7.37 -10.89
CA GLN A 24 0.80 -7.40 -11.14
C GLN A 24 0.01 -7.35 -9.84
N SER A 25 -1.22 -6.85 -9.93
CA SER A 25 -2.16 -6.89 -8.82
C SER A 25 -2.88 -8.22 -8.78
N TYR A 26 -3.13 -8.74 -7.57
CA TYR A 26 -4.03 -9.86 -7.33
C TYR A 26 -4.80 -9.63 -6.04
N ASP A 27 -6.13 -9.54 -6.16
CA ASP A 27 -7.04 -9.54 -5.02
C ASP A 27 -8.00 -10.72 -5.14
N PRO A 28 -7.95 -11.72 -4.23
CA PRO A 28 -8.83 -12.87 -4.30
C PRO A 28 -10.31 -12.50 -4.15
N ASN A 29 -10.62 -11.37 -3.50
CA ASN A 29 -12.01 -10.95 -3.28
C ASN A 29 -12.62 -10.27 -4.51
N GLU A 30 -11.80 -9.67 -5.38
CA GLU A 30 -12.26 -9.02 -6.61
C GLU A 30 -11.29 -9.34 -7.77
N PRO A 31 -11.29 -10.60 -8.26
CA PRO A 31 -10.42 -11.01 -9.36
C PRO A 31 -10.74 -10.20 -10.62
N GLY A 32 -9.70 -9.65 -11.26
CA GLY A 32 -9.84 -8.86 -12.50
C GLY A 32 -9.83 -7.35 -12.29
N MET A 33 -9.94 -6.86 -11.05
CA MET A 33 -9.78 -5.44 -10.74
C MET A 33 -8.38 -5.17 -10.15
N PRO A 34 -7.45 -4.56 -10.91
CA PRO A 34 -6.13 -4.26 -10.39
C PRO A 34 -6.20 -3.15 -9.33
N LYS A 35 -5.48 -3.33 -8.22
CA LYS A 35 -5.51 -2.44 -7.05
C LYS A 35 -4.11 -2.08 -6.60
N LYS A 36 -3.92 -0.83 -6.20
CA LYS A 36 -2.68 -0.36 -5.57
C LYS A 36 -2.80 -0.39 -4.05
N ILE A 37 -1.65 -0.40 -3.39
CA ILE A 37 -1.57 -0.33 -1.94
C ILE A 37 -1.96 1.05 -1.40
N MET A 38 -2.71 1.05 -0.30
CA MET A 38 -2.95 2.20 0.57
C MET A 38 -2.51 1.90 2.00
N ARG A 39 -1.98 2.91 2.69
CA ARG A 39 -1.41 2.82 4.04
C ARG A 39 -1.84 4.02 4.88
N GLY A 40 -1.83 3.83 6.20
CA GLY A 40 -1.99 4.90 7.19
C GLY A 40 -3.41 5.11 7.71
N GLY A 41 -4.41 4.44 7.14
CA GLY A 41 -5.81 4.62 7.54
C GLY A 41 -6.33 6.02 7.21
N SER A 42 -7.43 6.40 7.87
CA SER A 42 -8.07 7.71 7.72
C SER A 42 -8.71 8.16 9.04
N TYR A 43 -9.28 9.37 9.04
CA TYR A 43 -10.03 9.92 10.18
C TYR A 43 -11.31 9.12 10.51
N LEU A 44 -11.72 8.19 9.65
CA LEU A 44 -12.86 7.32 9.92
C LEU A 44 -12.45 6.12 10.79
N CYS A 45 -11.20 5.67 10.73
CA CYS A 45 -10.78 4.44 11.39
C CYS A 45 -11.03 4.45 12.92
N SER A 46 -11.45 3.30 13.46
CA SER A 46 -11.65 3.04 14.88
C SER A 46 -11.35 1.58 15.19
N ASP A 47 -10.92 1.33 16.42
CA ASP A 47 -10.72 0.01 17.03
C ASP A 47 -11.92 -0.95 16.92
N LEU A 48 -13.15 -0.42 16.76
CA LEU A 48 -14.35 -1.25 16.66
C LEU A 48 -14.54 -1.92 15.29
N TYR A 49 -14.02 -1.35 14.21
CA TYR A 49 -14.36 -1.82 12.86
C TYR A 49 -13.26 -1.66 11.81
N CYS A 50 -12.28 -0.80 12.02
CA CYS A 50 -11.20 -0.57 11.07
C CYS A 50 -9.93 -0.09 11.77
N GLU A 51 -8.99 -1.02 11.98
CA GLU A 51 -7.68 -0.73 12.56
C GLU A 51 -6.66 -0.27 11.50
N GLY A 52 -7.13 0.32 10.40
CA GLY A 52 -6.31 0.71 9.25
C GLY A 52 -5.19 1.72 9.56
N TYR A 53 -5.26 2.39 10.71
CA TYR A 53 -4.22 3.27 11.25
C TYR A 53 -2.98 2.53 11.74
N ARG A 54 -3.04 1.21 11.97
CA ARG A 54 -1.89 0.42 12.42
C ARG A 54 -0.82 0.37 11.33
N LEU A 55 0.45 0.54 11.73
CA LEU A 55 1.60 0.66 10.81
C LEU A 55 1.75 -0.52 9.84
N TRP A 56 1.39 -1.74 10.27
CA TRP A 56 1.49 -2.94 9.47
C TRP A 56 0.27 -3.14 8.55
N TRP A 57 -0.85 -2.47 8.82
CA TRP A 57 -2.08 -2.63 8.05
C TRP A 57 -1.95 -2.09 6.64
N ARG A 58 -2.48 -2.81 5.65
CA ARG A 58 -2.51 -2.38 4.25
C ARG A 58 -3.90 -2.57 3.67
N MET A 59 -4.39 -1.49 3.08
CA MET A 59 -5.62 -1.46 2.31
C MET A 59 -5.28 -1.41 0.82
N LYS A 60 -6.30 -1.49 -0.02
CA LYS A 60 -6.18 -1.60 -1.48
C LYS A 60 -7.34 -0.86 -2.14
N SER A 61 -7.08 -0.19 -3.24
CA SER A 61 -8.11 0.50 -4.05
C SER A 61 -7.74 0.45 -5.52
N ALA A 62 -8.74 0.42 -6.40
CA ALA A 62 -8.53 0.53 -7.84
C ALA A 62 -8.01 1.94 -8.19
N PRO A 63 -7.03 2.09 -9.11
CA PRO A 63 -6.37 3.36 -9.42
C PRO A 63 -7.28 4.52 -9.83
N ASP A 64 -8.46 4.20 -10.36
CA ASP A 64 -9.50 5.10 -10.83
C ASP A 64 -10.51 5.50 -9.73
N SER A 65 -10.45 4.85 -8.57
CA SER A 65 -11.36 5.10 -7.45
C SER A 65 -10.89 6.25 -6.58
N ALA A 66 -11.77 7.23 -6.35
CA ALA A 66 -11.55 8.37 -5.48
C ALA A 66 -12.42 8.30 -4.21
N MET A 67 -11.85 8.71 -3.07
CA MET A 67 -12.54 8.70 -1.76
C MET A 67 -12.15 9.94 -0.96
N SER A 68 -13.12 10.55 -0.26
CA SER A 68 -12.93 11.77 0.55
C SER A 68 -11.95 11.64 1.72
N HIS A 69 -11.63 10.41 2.12
CA HIS A 69 -10.77 10.09 3.25
C HIS A 69 -9.44 9.46 2.83
N THR A 70 -9.11 9.52 1.53
CA THR A 70 -7.88 8.96 0.98
C THR A 70 -7.09 10.03 0.24
N GLY A 71 -5.79 10.09 0.54
CA GLY A 71 -4.84 10.95 -0.16
C GLY A 71 -3.51 10.25 -0.44
N PHE A 72 -2.51 11.05 -0.84
CA PHE A 72 -1.17 10.56 -1.13
C PHE A 72 -0.11 11.58 -0.71
N ARG A 73 1.13 11.10 -0.57
CA ARG A 73 2.32 11.93 -0.44
C ARG A 73 3.32 11.50 -1.49
N CYS A 74 4.15 12.45 -1.94
CA CYS A 74 5.20 12.16 -2.90
C CYS A 74 6.50 11.77 -2.20
N VAL A 75 7.32 11.00 -2.90
CA VAL A 75 8.70 10.68 -2.51
C VAL A 75 9.60 10.89 -3.72
N ARG A 76 10.89 11.13 -3.47
CA ARG A 76 11.92 11.25 -4.50
C ARG A 76 13.14 10.45 -4.06
N VAL A 77 13.83 9.84 -5.02
CA VAL A 77 15.13 9.20 -4.77
C VAL A 77 16.15 10.30 -4.43
N GLY A 78 16.74 10.20 -3.26
CA GLY A 78 17.86 11.02 -2.81
C GLY A 78 19.17 10.25 -2.86
N PRO A 79 20.32 10.94 -2.68
CA PRO A 79 21.60 10.27 -2.49
C PRO A 79 21.56 9.38 -1.24
N ALA A 80 22.38 8.33 -1.24
CA ALA A 80 22.54 7.50 -0.05
C ALA A 80 23.05 8.36 1.12
N PRO A 81 22.59 8.13 2.37
CA PRO A 81 23.11 8.85 3.52
C PRO A 81 24.60 8.57 3.68
N GLU A 82 25.38 9.60 4.00
CA GLU A 82 26.79 9.43 4.36
C GLU A 82 26.87 8.57 5.64
N LYS A 83 27.80 7.61 5.64
CA LYS A 83 28.04 6.78 6.83
C LYS A 83 28.63 7.67 7.92
N MET A 84 27.98 7.68 9.09
CA MET A 84 28.51 8.32 10.30
C MET A 84 29.76 7.60 10.80
#